data_AF-A0A2V9PDB4-F1
#
_entry.id   AF-A0A2V9PDB4-F1
#
_cell.length_a   1.000
_cell.length_b   1.000
_cell.length_c   1.000
_cell.angle_alpha   90.00
_cell.angle_beta   90.00
_cell.angle_gamma   90.00
#
_symmetry.space_group_name_H-M   'P 1'
#
loop_
_entity.id
_entity.type
_entity.pdbx_description
1 polymer ?
#
loop_
_entity_poly.entity_id
_entity_poly.type
_entity_poly.pdbx_seq_one_letter_code
_entity_poly.pdbx_strand_id
1 'polypeptide(L)'
;MFLNMRMWWNIGLLLLVSCTIGWTQESPLHAELRREGERVSDACGTFSFKSIPTCGYTLFTDHPLHIAAGSMPPQNGFGLGGAFVWTKNTTNWRMSWDVDAVGAFGGAWRAGAYMKMVHTPHPATVQATHPYTVFNFYAQSISLNKLNYFGPGNNTTLAGESVFGMGETIVGASAIKPVYEAKAIRWLNLSLLGEVNGRFVDIRGNHGQSTP
;
A
#
# COMPACT_ATOMS: atom_id res chain seq x y z
N MET A 1 69.48 24.62 -17.26
CA MET A 1 69.43 23.17 -16.99
C MET A 1 67.96 22.77 -16.90
N PHE A 2 67.32 22.58 -18.05
CA PHE A 2 65.88 22.35 -18.16
C PHE A 2 65.62 20.83 -18.10
N LEU A 3 64.96 20.38 -17.03
CA LEU A 3 64.46 19.01 -16.92
C LEU A 3 63.27 18.80 -17.86
N ASN A 4 63.21 17.59 -18.40
CA ASN A 4 62.49 17.19 -19.60
C ASN A 4 60.99 16.96 -19.31
N MET A 5 60.16 17.87 -19.84
CA MET A 5 58.71 18.01 -19.61
C MET A 5 57.86 17.02 -20.45
N ARG A 6 58.30 15.76 -20.54
CA ARG A 6 57.74 14.80 -21.52
C ARG A 6 57.24 13.47 -20.94
N MET A 7 57.42 13.25 -19.64
CA MET A 7 57.08 11.96 -18.99
C MET A 7 55.80 12.00 -18.15
N TRP A 8 55.21 13.18 -17.92
CA TRP A 8 54.04 13.33 -17.04
C TRP A 8 52.69 13.27 -17.77
N TRP A 9 52.67 13.37 -19.11
CA TRP A 9 51.40 13.29 -19.85
C TRP A 9 50.87 11.87 -20.03
N ASN A 10 51.75 10.86 -20.04
CA ASN A 10 51.32 9.47 -20.26
C ASN A 10 50.81 8.77 -18.98
N ILE A 11 51.11 9.31 -17.79
CA ILE A 11 50.60 8.77 -16.51
C ILE A 11 49.24 9.40 -16.16
N GLY A 12 48.98 10.64 -16.61
CA GLY A 12 47.71 11.32 -16.37
C GLY A 12 46.50 10.75 -17.14
N LEU A 13 46.73 10.07 -18.28
CA LEU A 13 45.65 9.53 -19.11
C LEU A 13 45.19 8.13 -18.69
N LEU A 14 46.01 7.38 -17.94
CA LEU A 14 45.72 6.01 -17.48
C LEU A 14 44.96 5.97 -16.15
N LEU A 15 44.79 7.11 -15.47
CA LEU A 15 44.05 7.24 -14.20
C LEU A 15 42.62 7.79 -14.36
N LEU A 16 42.15 8.03 -15.59
CA LEU A 16 40.80 8.54 -15.87
C LEU A 16 39.80 7.48 -16.38
N VAL A 17 40.16 6.19 -16.38
CA VAL A 17 39.39 5.12 -17.05
C VAL A 17 38.67 4.15 -16.09
N SER A 18 38.63 4.36 -14.77
CA SER A 18 37.95 3.38 -13.91
C SER A 18 37.20 3.95 -12.71
N CYS A 19 36.18 4.76 -12.99
CA CYS A 19 34.97 4.78 -12.16
C CYS A 19 33.79 5.41 -12.92
N THR A 20 33.46 4.87 -14.10
CA THR A 20 32.05 4.93 -14.53
C THR A 20 31.30 3.97 -13.62
N ILE A 21 30.91 4.45 -12.45
CA ILE A 21 30.00 3.71 -11.59
C ILE A 21 28.70 3.63 -12.40
N GLY A 22 28.47 2.47 -13.03
CA GLY A 22 27.28 2.20 -13.82
C GLY A 22 26.06 2.16 -12.93
N TRP A 23 25.51 3.32 -12.58
CA TRP A 23 24.19 3.49 -12.01
C TRP A 23 23.23 3.91 -13.12
N THR A 24 22.95 3.03 -14.07
CA THR A 24 21.98 3.32 -15.14
C THR A 24 20.99 2.19 -15.39
N GLN A 25 20.81 1.27 -14.43
CA GLN A 25 19.58 0.46 -14.41
C GLN A 25 18.53 1.21 -13.58
N GLU A 26 17.54 1.79 -14.27
CA GLU A 26 16.32 2.30 -13.61
C GLU A 26 15.74 1.20 -12.71
N SER A 27 15.42 1.53 -11.46
CA SER A 27 14.73 0.57 -10.60
C SER A 27 13.32 0.28 -11.15
N PRO A 28 12.77 -0.93 -10.96
CA PRO A 28 11.42 -1.26 -11.47
C PRO A 28 10.33 -0.31 -10.97
N LEU A 29 10.46 0.20 -9.74
CA LEU A 29 9.54 1.20 -9.18
C LEU A 29 9.68 2.55 -9.87
N HIS A 30 10.92 2.99 -10.12
CA HIS A 30 11.18 4.26 -10.81
C HIS A 30 10.65 4.24 -12.25
N ALA A 31 10.83 3.12 -12.95
CA ALA A 31 10.28 2.94 -14.28
C ALA A 31 8.74 3.00 -14.30
N GLU A 32 8.06 2.45 -13.29
CA GLU A 32 6.60 2.51 -13.21
C GLU A 32 6.10 3.92 -12.85
N LEU A 33 6.73 4.61 -11.89
CA LEU A 33 6.41 6.00 -11.55
C LEU A 33 6.60 6.95 -12.75
N ARG A 34 7.66 6.73 -13.54
CA ARG A 34 7.88 7.51 -14.77
C ARG A 34 6.75 7.28 -15.78
N ARG A 35 6.37 6.01 -16.01
CA ARG A 35 5.25 5.65 -16.92
C ARG A 35 3.91 6.19 -16.44
N GLU A 36 3.65 6.14 -15.14
CA GLU A 36 2.47 6.78 -14.53
C GLU A 36 2.47 8.28 -14.82
N GLY A 37 3.60 8.97 -14.59
CA GLY A 37 3.74 10.40 -14.90
C GLY A 37 3.49 10.72 -16.37
N GLU A 38 3.96 9.87 -17.30
CA GLU A 38 3.67 9.99 -18.73
C GLU A 38 2.16 9.83 -19.02
N ARG A 39 1.49 8.84 -18.42
CA ARG A 39 0.04 8.63 -18.57
C ARG A 39 -0.79 9.77 -18.00
N VAL A 40 -0.45 10.27 -16.81
CA VAL A 40 -1.12 11.41 -16.18
C VAL A 40 -0.91 12.68 -17.00
N SER A 41 0.32 12.92 -17.49
CA SER A 41 0.62 14.06 -18.36
C SER A 41 -0.16 13.99 -19.67
N ASP A 42 -0.31 12.81 -20.27
CA ASP A 42 -1.09 12.63 -21.50
C ASP A 42 -2.59 12.84 -21.27
N ALA A 43 -3.13 12.25 -20.19
CA ALA A 43 -4.54 12.35 -19.85
C ALA A 43 -4.98 13.76 -19.38
N CYS A 44 -4.11 14.49 -18.67
CA CYS A 44 -4.43 15.78 -18.05
C CYS A 44 -3.77 16.99 -18.77
N GLY A 45 -2.82 16.78 -19.68
CA GLY A 45 -2.04 17.87 -20.31
C GLY A 45 -2.80 18.68 -21.37
N THR A 46 -3.83 18.09 -21.98
CA THR A 46 -4.76 18.82 -22.85
C THR A 46 -5.98 19.23 -22.04
N PHE A 47 -6.01 20.46 -21.49
CA PHE A 47 -7.19 20.98 -20.77
C PHE A 47 -8.35 21.23 -21.74
N SER A 48 -9.13 20.19 -22.03
CA SER A 48 -10.38 20.24 -22.80
C SER A 48 -11.51 19.67 -21.95
N PHE A 49 -12.74 20.15 -22.13
CA PHE A 49 -13.89 19.64 -21.37
C PHE A 49 -14.11 18.12 -21.55
N LYS A 50 -13.60 17.54 -22.65
CA LYS A 50 -13.65 16.10 -22.93
C LYS A 50 -12.58 15.26 -22.24
N SER A 51 -11.46 15.86 -21.83
CA SER A 51 -10.36 15.16 -21.15
C SER A 51 -10.50 15.16 -19.63
N ILE A 52 -11.40 15.99 -19.06
CA ILE A 52 -11.68 16.01 -17.62
C ILE A 52 -12.08 14.63 -17.07
N PRO A 53 -13.01 13.86 -17.70
CA PRO A 53 -13.33 12.52 -17.22
C PRO A 53 -12.17 11.54 -17.32
N THR A 54 -11.36 11.63 -18.39
CA THR A 54 -10.19 10.77 -18.61
C THR A 54 -9.07 11.06 -17.59
N CYS A 55 -8.81 12.34 -17.33
CA CYS A 55 -7.87 12.79 -16.31
C CYS A 55 -8.33 12.34 -14.91
N GLY A 56 -9.61 12.53 -14.58
CA GLY A 56 -10.19 12.04 -13.33
C GLY A 56 -10.05 10.52 -13.19
N TYR A 57 -10.45 9.75 -14.20
CA TYR A 57 -10.32 8.29 -14.18
C TYR A 57 -8.87 7.84 -13.96
N THR A 58 -7.92 8.44 -14.67
CA THR A 58 -6.49 8.14 -14.54
C THR A 58 -6.02 8.46 -13.12
N LEU A 59 -6.42 9.62 -12.56
CA LEU A 59 -6.01 10.02 -11.22
C LEU A 59 -6.58 9.13 -10.10
N PHE A 60 -7.73 8.47 -10.32
CA PHE A 60 -8.37 7.57 -9.33
C PHE A 60 -8.04 6.09 -9.51
N THR A 61 -7.54 5.67 -10.68
CA THR A 61 -7.37 4.24 -11.01
C THR A 61 -5.99 3.87 -11.53
N ASP A 62 -5.14 4.85 -11.81
CA ASP A 62 -3.79 4.57 -12.30
C ASP A 62 -2.86 4.10 -11.16
N HIS A 63 -1.70 3.60 -11.57
CA HIS A 63 -0.74 2.98 -10.68
C HIS A 63 0.70 3.42 -11.03
N PRO A 64 1.60 3.50 -10.05
CA PRO A 64 1.42 3.05 -8.68
C PRO A 64 0.66 4.02 -7.76
N LEU A 65 0.59 5.32 -8.04
CA LEU A 65 -0.12 6.28 -7.20
C LEU A 65 -1.50 6.65 -7.77
N HIS A 66 -2.52 6.69 -6.91
CA HIS A 66 -3.84 7.22 -7.25
C HIS A 66 -4.53 7.85 -6.05
N ILE A 67 -5.58 8.63 -6.30
CA ILE A 67 -6.45 9.18 -5.28
C ILE A 67 -7.32 8.06 -4.72
N ALA A 68 -7.26 7.91 -3.40
CA ALA A 68 -8.19 7.09 -2.65
C ALA A 68 -9.37 7.96 -2.19
N ALA A 69 -10.60 7.51 -2.46
CA ALA A 69 -11.81 8.12 -1.96
C ALA A 69 -12.77 7.04 -1.45
N GLY A 70 -13.44 7.30 -0.33
CA GLY A 70 -14.36 6.32 0.23
C GLY A 70 -15.20 6.88 1.37
N SER A 71 -16.29 6.19 1.72
CA SER A 71 -17.04 6.51 2.91
C SER A 71 -16.29 6.08 4.17
N MET A 72 -16.28 6.94 5.18
CA MET A 72 -15.83 6.59 6.52
C MET A 72 -16.99 5.94 7.29
N PRO A 73 -16.70 5.22 8.40
CA PRO A 73 -17.75 4.70 9.28
C PRO A 73 -18.80 5.76 9.67
N PRO A 74 -20.04 5.36 10.01
CA PRO A 74 -21.19 6.26 10.12
C PRO A 74 -20.90 7.57 10.87
N GLN A 75 -21.48 8.67 10.38
CA GLN A 75 -21.33 10.04 10.89
C GLN A 75 -19.93 10.69 10.70
N ASN A 76 -18.98 10.02 10.03
CA ASN A 76 -17.66 10.59 9.73
C ASN A 76 -17.51 11.10 8.29
N GLY A 77 -18.55 10.95 7.45
CA GLY A 77 -18.60 11.48 6.09
C GLY A 77 -17.78 10.68 5.07
N PHE A 78 -17.28 11.38 4.05
CA PHE A 78 -16.40 10.82 3.02
C PHE A 78 -14.96 11.28 3.25
N GLY A 79 -14.01 10.36 3.05
CA GLY A 79 -12.59 10.61 3.09
C GLY A 79 -11.98 10.71 1.69
N LEU A 80 -10.96 11.56 1.56
CA LEU A 80 -10.10 11.67 0.40
C LEU A 80 -8.65 11.49 0.82
N GLY A 81 -7.82 10.95 -0.07
CA GLY A 81 -6.39 10.83 0.16
C GLY A 81 -5.68 10.09 -0.97
N GLY A 82 -4.60 9.39 -0.63
CA GLY A 82 -3.73 8.74 -1.61
C GLY A 82 -3.63 7.24 -1.36
N ALA A 83 -3.47 6.49 -2.44
CA ALA A 83 -3.12 5.09 -2.43
C ALA A 83 -1.89 4.85 -3.31
N PHE A 84 -1.08 3.89 -2.90
CA PHE A 84 0.11 3.42 -3.56
C PHE A 84 0.00 1.91 -3.72
N VAL A 85 -0.05 1.41 -4.96
CA VAL A 85 -0.06 -0.01 -5.25
C VAL A 85 1.13 -0.33 -6.14
N TRP A 86 1.95 -1.28 -5.71
CA TRP A 86 3.13 -1.69 -6.46
C TRP A 86 3.30 -3.19 -6.47
N THR A 87 3.66 -3.73 -7.63
CA THR A 87 3.88 -5.16 -7.80
C THR A 87 5.30 -5.44 -8.28
N LYS A 88 5.91 -6.48 -7.73
CA LYS A 88 7.21 -6.99 -8.15
C LYS A 88 7.15 -8.50 -8.29
N ASN A 89 7.33 -8.96 -9.52
CA ASN A 89 7.36 -10.37 -9.84
C ASN A 89 8.81 -10.80 -10.09
N THR A 90 9.22 -11.88 -9.43
CA THR A 90 10.46 -12.61 -9.69
C THR A 90 10.12 -13.99 -10.27
N THR A 91 11.13 -14.80 -10.58
CA THR A 91 10.91 -16.14 -11.14
C THR A 91 10.01 -17.01 -10.26
N ASN A 92 10.11 -16.95 -8.93
CA ASN A 92 9.34 -17.85 -8.07
C ASN A 92 8.40 -17.11 -7.10
N TRP A 93 8.35 -15.79 -7.14
CA TRP A 93 7.58 -14.99 -6.20
C TRP A 93 6.87 -13.85 -6.90
N ARG A 94 5.60 -13.68 -6.59
CA ARG A 94 4.81 -12.50 -6.93
C ARG A 94 4.54 -11.72 -5.66
N MET A 95 5.03 -10.50 -5.58
CA MET A 95 4.83 -9.62 -4.43
C MET A 95 3.97 -8.43 -4.85
N SER A 96 2.98 -8.09 -4.05
CA SER A 96 2.17 -6.88 -4.21
C SER A 96 2.10 -6.12 -2.90
N TRP A 97 2.27 -4.81 -2.99
CA TRP A 97 2.13 -3.85 -1.91
C TRP A 97 0.95 -2.94 -2.24
N ASP A 98 0.17 -2.62 -1.22
CA ASP A 98 -0.91 -1.65 -1.25
C ASP A 98 -0.80 -0.81 0.03
N VAL A 99 -0.64 0.49 -0.11
CA VAL A 99 -0.51 1.42 1.00
C VAL A 99 -1.47 2.57 0.74
N ASP A 100 -2.40 2.81 1.64
CA ASP A 100 -3.45 3.80 1.46
C ASP A 100 -3.59 4.69 2.70
N ALA A 101 -3.95 5.96 2.48
CA ALA A 101 -4.27 6.89 3.54
C ALA A 101 -5.37 7.84 3.09
N VAL A 102 -6.47 7.90 3.84
CA VAL A 102 -7.62 8.76 3.58
C VAL A 102 -7.98 9.57 4.83
N GLY A 103 -8.33 10.84 4.64
CA GLY A 103 -8.82 11.73 5.69
C GLY A 103 -10.16 12.34 5.30
N ALA A 104 -11.09 12.41 6.24
CA ALA A 104 -12.36 13.12 6.10
C ALA A 104 -12.26 14.53 6.68
N PHE A 105 -13.06 15.46 6.17
CA PHE A 105 -13.10 16.85 6.64
C PHE A 105 -13.52 16.99 8.10
N GLY A 106 -14.17 15.97 8.68
CA GLY A 106 -14.45 15.91 10.11
C GLY A 106 -13.19 15.78 10.97
N GLY A 107 -12.08 15.26 10.45
CA GLY A 107 -10.89 14.91 11.24
C GLY A 107 -10.73 13.40 11.49
N ALA A 108 -11.66 12.59 10.99
CA ALA A 108 -11.51 11.14 10.93
C ALA A 108 -10.50 10.77 9.83
N TRP A 109 -9.71 9.73 10.05
CA TRP A 109 -8.72 9.25 9.07
C TRP A 109 -8.52 7.75 9.16
N ARG A 110 -8.08 7.14 8.05
CA ARG A 110 -7.69 5.73 7.95
C ARG A 110 -6.39 5.65 7.17
N ALA A 111 -5.44 4.86 7.64
CA ALA A 111 -4.25 4.49 6.90
C ALA A 111 -4.05 2.97 6.94
N GLY A 112 -3.71 2.37 5.81
CA GLY A 112 -3.51 0.93 5.64
C GLY A 112 -2.21 0.64 4.91
N ALA A 113 -1.58 -0.46 5.24
CA ALA A 113 -0.48 -1.05 4.50
C ALA A 113 -0.70 -2.56 4.44
N TYR A 114 -0.71 -3.10 3.23
CA TYR A 114 -0.97 -4.49 2.91
C TYR A 114 0.14 -5.00 2.01
N MET A 115 0.67 -6.17 2.35
CA MET A 115 1.63 -6.88 1.53
C MET A 115 1.12 -8.29 1.29
N LYS A 116 1.14 -8.72 0.03
CA LYS A 116 0.85 -10.10 -0.35
C LYS A 116 2.02 -10.69 -1.10
N MET A 117 2.45 -11.87 -0.68
CA MET A 117 3.50 -12.65 -1.31
C MET A 117 2.92 -13.99 -1.73
N VAL A 118 3.00 -14.30 -3.02
CA VAL A 118 2.56 -15.57 -3.58
C VAL A 118 3.79 -16.29 -4.13
N HIS A 119 4.11 -17.44 -3.56
CA HIS A 119 5.15 -18.32 -4.08
C HIS A 119 4.59 -19.12 -5.26
N THR A 120 5.10 -18.83 -6.45
CA THR A 120 4.72 -19.47 -7.71
C THR A 120 5.96 -20.10 -8.36
N PRO A 121 6.43 -21.25 -7.85
CA PRO A 121 7.56 -21.94 -8.45
C PRO A 121 7.20 -22.38 -9.87
N HIS A 122 8.10 -22.18 -10.85
CA HIS A 122 7.88 -22.67 -12.21
C HIS A 122 8.02 -24.19 -12.23
N PRO A 123 6.94 -24.98 -12.45
CA PRO A 123 7.09 -26.42 -12.53
C PRO A 123 7.68 -26.81 -13.89
N ALA A 124 8.49 -27.87 -13.91
CA ALA A 124 9.00 -28.47 -15.15
C ALA A 124 7.89 -29.11 -16.01
N THR A 125 6.68 -29.26 -15.46
CA THR A 125 5.50 -29.84 -16.12
C THR A 125 4.26 -29.01 -15.79
N VAL A 126 3.51 -28.61 -16.82
CA VAL A 126 2.27 -27.85 -16.67
C VAL A 126 1.24 -28.73 -15.97
N GLN A 127 0.86 -28.39 -14.74
CA GLN A 127 -0.24 -29.03 -14.01
C GLN A 127 -1.48 -28.14 -14.09
N ALA A 128 -2.65 -28.75 -14.27
CA ALA A 128 -3.93 -28.05 -14.38
C ALA A 128 -4.34 -27.32 -13.08
N THR A 129 -3.88 -27.80 -11.93
CA THR A 129 -4.07 -27.18 -10.61
C THR A 129 -2.71 -27.03 -9.93
N HIS A 130 -2.23 -25.79 -9.81
CA HIS A 130 -0.96 -25.50 -9.14
C HIS A 130 -1.23 -24.83 -7.78
N PRO A 131 -0.99 -25.53 -6.66
CA PRO A 131 -1.26 -24.97 -5.35
C PRO A 131 -0.14 -24.00 -4.95
N TYR A 132 -0.48 -22.74 -4.68
CA TYR A 132 0.48 -21.69 -4.33
C TYR A 132 0.55 -21.46 -2.82
N THR A 133 1.75 -21.17 -2.32
CA THR A 133 1.88 -20.68 -0.94
C THR A 133 1.61 -19.17 -0.94
N VAL A 134 0.74 -18.71 -0.05
CA VAL A 134 0.34 -17.30 0.04
C VAL A 134 0.63 -16.79 1.43
N PHE A 135 1.35 -15.67 1.53
CA PHE A 135 1.51 -14.91 2.75
C PHE A 135 0.83 -13.56 2.58
N ASN A 136 0.03 -13.16 3.55
CA ASN A 136 -0.55 -11.82 3.63
C ASN A 136 -0.06 -11.17 4.92
N PHE A 137 0.28 -9.89 4.84
CA PHE A 137 0.63 -9.05 5.96
C PHE A 137 -0.21 -7.79 5.84
N TYR A 138 -0.77 -7.35 6.96
CA TYR A 138 -1.60 -6.16 6.97
C TYR A 138 -1.40 -5.38 8.26
N ALA A 139 -1.38 -4.07 8.13
CA ALA A 139 -1.41 -3.13 9.22
C ALA A 139 -2.38 -2.00 8.82
N GLN A 140 -3.40 -1.76 9.60
CA GLN A 140 -4.36 -0.69 9.38
C GLN A 140 -4.57 0.08 10.68
N SER A 141 -4.57 1.40 10.60
CA SER A 141 -4.97 2.26 11.69
C SER A 141 -6.09 3.18 11.24
N ILE A 142 -7.10 3.34 12.08
CA ILE A 142 -8.23 4.23 11.85
C ILE A 142 -8.48 5.04 13.12
N SER A 143 -8.78 6.32 12.94
CA SER A 143 -9.25 7.20 14.01
C SER A 143 -10.54 7.82 13.54
N LEU A 144 -11.62 7.53 14.25
CA LEU A 144 -12.92 8.13 14.04
C LEU A 144 -13.11 9.31 14.98
N ASN A 145 -13.89 10.26 14.48
CA ASN A 145 -14.30 11.39 15.27
C ASN A 145 -15.24 10.99 16.39
N LYS A 146 -15.34 11.92 17.34
CA LYS A 146 -16.24 11.87 18.46
C LYS A 146 -17.71 11.87 17.98
N LEU A 147 -18.45 10.84 18.34
CA LEU A 147 -19.88 10.70 18.08
C LEU A 147 -20.67 11.01 19.35
N ASN A 148 -21.76 11.73 19.16
CA ASN A 148 -22.69 12.09 20.22
C ASN A 148 -23.62 10.90 20.46
N TYR A 149 -23.51 10.27 21.62
CA TYR A 149 -24.37 9.18 22.04
C TYR A 149 -25.35 9.68 23.09
N PHE A 150 -26.63 9.64 22.75
CA PHE A 150 -27.69 10.15 23.62
C PHE A 150 -28.26 9.09 24.57
N GLY A 151 -27.98 7.80 24.36
CA GLY A 151 -28.52 6.68 25.13
C GLY A 151 -29.44 5.78 24.31
N PRO A 152 -29.84 4.60 24.85
CA PRO A 152 -30.76 3.70 24.18
C PRO A 152 -32.21 4.09 24.48
N GLY A 153 -32.85 4.88 23.61
CA GLY A 153 -34.29 5.17 23.68
C GLY A 153 -34.69 6.52 23.08
N ASN A 154 -35.98 6.72 22.82
CA ASN A 154 -36.51 7.95 22.20
C ASN A 154 -36.66 9.14 23.20
N ASN A 155 -36.38 8.92 24.49
CA ASN A 155 -36.53 9.90 25.59
C ASN A 155 -35.17 10.35 26.15
N THR A 156 -34.14 10.42 25.30
CA THR A 156 -32.81 10.90 25.68
C THR A 156 -32.72 12.41 25.50
N THR A 157 -32.21 13.11 26.51
CA THR A 157 -32.08 14.58 26.47
C THR A 157 -30.73 14.99 25.87
N LEU A 158 -30.68 16.17 25.21
CA LEU A 158 -29.42 16.76 24.72
C LEU A 158 -28.39 16.94 25.85
N ALA A 159 -28.86 17.16 27.08
CA ALA A 159 -28.02 17.33 28.27
C ALA A 159 -27.37 16.02 28.77
N GLY A 160 -27.85 14.85 28.33
CA GLY A 160 -27.29 13.53 28.68
C GLY A 160 -26.32 12.96 27.65
N GLU A 161 -25.87 13.79 26.69
CA GLU A 161 -24.99 13.36 25.62
C GLU A 161 -23.64 12.88 26.16
N SER A 162 -23.25 11.67 25.74
CA SER A 162 -21.90 11.14 25.96
C SER A 162 -21.14 11.14 24.65
N VAL A 163 -19.95 11.71 24.65
CA VAL A 163 -19.15 11.86 23.44
C VAL A 163 -18.10 10.76 23.37
N PHE A 164 -18.18 9.90 22.34
CA PHE A 164 -17.28 8.76 22.15
C PHE A 164 -16.52 8.86 20.83
N GLY A 165 -15.19 8.93 20.88
CA GLY A 165 -14.32 8.69 19.73
C GLY A 165 -13.71 7.29 19.78
N MET A 166 -13.37 6.73 18.63
CA MET A 166 -12.72 5.42 18.53
C MET A 166 -11.42 5.54 17.74
N GLY A 167 -10.32 5.03 18.29
CA GLY A 167 -9.13 4.66 17.55
C GLY A 167 -9.05 3.15 17.45
N GLU A 168 -8.66 2.62 16.30
CA GLU A 168 -8.38 1.19 16.15
C GLU A 168 -7.11 1.00 15.33
N THR A 169 -6.25 0.10 15.78
CA THR A 169 -5.10 -0.38 15.02
C THR A 169 -5.18 -1.90 14.93
N ILE A 170 -5.16 -2.42 13.71
CA ILE A 170 -5.13 -3.85 13.41
C ILE A 170 -3.78 -4.16 12.77
N VAL A 171 -3.07 -5.17 13.28
CA VAL A 171 -1.84 -5.69 12.68
C VAL A 171 -1.94 -7.20 12.63
N GLY A 172 -1.61 -7.80 11.50
CA GLY A 172 -1.67 -9.25 11.37
C GLY A 172 -0.92 -9.80 10.19
N ALA A 173 -0.80 -11.13 10.20
CA ALA A 173 -0.23 -11.90 9.11
C ALA A 173 -0.99 -13.22 8.97
N SER A 174 -1.15 -13.68 7.74
CA SER A 174 -1.70 -15.00 7.45
C SER A 174 -0.85 -15.74 6.42
N ALA A 175 -0.84 -17.06 6.52
CA ALA A 175 -0.11 -17.95 5.64
C ALA A 175 -0.99 -19.13 5.24
N ILE A 176 -0.98 -19.46 3.95
CA ILE A 176 -1.57 -20.68 3.40
C ILE A 176 -0.44 -21.45 2.74
N LYS A 177 -0.11 -22.63 3.28
CA LYS A 177 0.91 -23.54 2.72
C LYS A 177 0.26 -24.87 2.32
N PRO A 178 0.18 -25.17 1.01
CA PRO A 178 -0.23 -26.49 0.54
C PRO A 178 0.79 -27.58 0.92
N VAL A 179 0.32 -28.75 1.36
CA VAL A 179 1.18 -29.87 1.80
C VAL A 179 1.32 -30.89 0.68
N TYR A 180 2.17 -30.58 -0.32
CA TYR A 180 2.46 -31.49 -1.45
C TYR A 180 3.79 -32.25 -1.29
N GLU A 181 4.64 -31.85 -0.35
CA GLU A 181 5.97 -32.43 -0.10
C GLU A 181 5.89 -33.87 0.43
N ALA A 182 4.81 -34.22 1.14
CA ALA A 182 4.60 -35.54 1.70
C ALA A 182 3.91 -36.47 0.69
N LYS A 183 4.70 -37.28 -0.03
CA LYS A 183 4.23 -38.22 -1.07
C LYS A 183 3.08 -39.13 -0.62
N ALA A 184 3.06 -39.55 0.64
CA ALA A 184 2.04 -40.45 1.19
C ALA A 184 0.63 -39.81 1.30
N ILE A 185 0.55 -38.49 1.42
CA ILE A 185 -0.70 -37.74 1.65
C ILE A 185 -1.01 -36.74 0.53
N ARG A 186 -0.22 -36.72 -0.55
CA ARG A 186 -0.40 -35.80 -1.69
C ARG A 186 -1.78 -35.91 -2.33
N TRP A 187 -2.38 -37.10 -2.33
CA TRP A 187 -3.71 -37.35 -2.88
C TRP A 187 -4.84 -36.64 -2.12
N LEU A 188 -4.59 -36.21 -0.87
CA LEU A 188 -5.59 -35.54 -0.03
C LEU A 188 -5.74 -34.04 -0.30
N ASN A 189 -4.85 -33.43 -1.11
CA ASN A 189 -4.86 -31.98 -1.41
C ASN A 189 -4.96 -31.08 -0.15
N LEU A 190 -4.23 -31.46 0.91
CA LEU A 190 -4.26 -30.73 2.18
C LEU A 190 -3.55 -29.38 2.08
N SER A 191 -4.09 -28.38 2.78
CA SER A 191 -3.44 -27.08 2.99
C SER A 191 -3.43 -26.74 4.47
N LEU A 192 -2.31 -26.16 4.93
CA LEU A 192 -2.18 -25.59 6.26
C LEU A 192 -2.48 -24.11 6.18
N LEU A 193 -3.34 -23.65 7.07
CA LEU A 193 -3.70 -22.25 7.22
C LEU A 193 -3.32 -21.80 8.63
N GLY A 194 -2.67 -20.65 8.71
CA GLY A 194 -2.35 -20.00 9.97
C GLY A 194 -2.60 -18.51 9.85
N GLU A 195 -3.18 -17.91 10.89
CA GLU A 195 -3.40 -16.48 10.98
C GLU A 195 -3.08 -15.99 12.40
N VAL A 196 -2.41 -14.85 12.48
CA VAL A 196 -2.19 -14.09 13.70
C VAL A 196 -2.71 -12.69 13.47
N ASN A 197 -3.67 -12.26 14.29
CA ASN A 197 -4.27 -10.94 14.24
C ASN A 197 -4.22 -10.29 15.64
N GLY A 198 -3.71 -9.07 15.71
CA GLY A 198 -3.82 -8.20 16.86
C GLY A 198 -4.71 -7.00 16.52
N ARG A 199 -5.74 -6.76 17.34
CA ARG A 199 -6.64 -5.61 17.23
C ARG A 199 -6.57 -4.82 18.53
N PHE A 200 -6.16 -3.56 18.42
CA PHE A 200 -6.02 -2.64 19.53
C PHE A 200 -7.04 -1.54 19.35
N VAL A 201 -7.99 -1.44 20.29
CA VAL A 201 -9.07 -0.44 20.25
C VAL A 201 -8.89 0.51 21.42
N ASP A 202 -8.92 1.80 21.13
CA ASP A 202 -8.94 2.88 22.11
C ASP A 202 -10.26 3.64 22.02
N ILE A 203 -11.03 3.62 23.10
CA ILE A 203 -12.30 4.36 23.21
C ILE A 203 -12.02 5.64 23.98
N ARG A 204 -12.02 6.76 23.26
CA ARG A 204 -11.84 8.10 23.79
C ARG A 204 -13.20 8.65 24.22
N GLY A 205 -13.61 8.32 25.44
CA GLY A 205 -14.80 8.90 26.07
C GLY A 205 -14.47 10.21 26.78
N ASN A 206 -15.35 11.21 26.67
CA ASN A 206 -15.40 12.30 27.65
C ASN A 206 -16.69 12.16 28.45
N HIS A 207 -16.58 11.53 29.62
CA HIS A 207 -17.70 11.35 30.53
C HIS A 207 -17.86 12.63 31.37
N GLY A 208 -18.75 13.54 30.94
CA GLY A 208 -19.12 14.71 31.74
C GLY A 208 -18.88 16.09 31.11
N GLN A 209 -18.72 16.21 29.79
CA GLN A 209 -18.89 17.51 29.14
C GLN A 209 -20.37 17.73 28.79
N SER A 210 -21.01 18.59 29.56
CA SER A 210 -22.19 19.34 29.12
C SER A 210 -21.77 20.28 28.00
N THR A 211 -22.30 20.06 26.80
CA THR A 211 -22.26 21.03 25.70
C THR A 211 -23.02 22.30 26.12
N PRO A 212 -22.55 23.51 25.75
CA PRO A 212 -23.40 24.70 25.80
C PRO A 212 -24.52 24.65 24.75
#